data_AF-A0A817TPG4-F1
#
_entry.id   AF-A0A817TPG4-F1
#
_cell.length_a   1.000
_cell.length_b   1.000
_cell.length_c   1.000
_cell.angle_alpha   90.00
_cell.angle_beta   90.00
_cell.angle_gamma   90.00
#
_symmetry.space_group_name_H-M   'P 1'
#
loop_
_entity.id
_entity.type
_entity.pdbx_description
1 polymer ?
#
loop_
_entity_poly.entity_id
_entity_poly.type
_entity_poly.pdbx_seq_one_letter_code
_entity_poly.pdbx_strand_id
1 'polypeptide(L)'
;MLQTWKDSVDTMADIMNEISQTSAASAQVFEDMRIKRERLIGHKENLIKKQKSLLNAIKTLDIEKDRLKNATKDQQANRNFVKQTAIPYIELEKKSYYSTICTHHDTVRVCRENCGLSYEPSLNLAHFGHCRCGMNQHLHSYEIPVSRNKTIPEIIEDKKAALDLATEAVNSISTQVDRLSSARDQYQKDVNDVRDGLLARIRESKQICTHFNLAEEMASTIGKLRQEAKIASDRNAKREFNNTAGAIEALLQQLR
;
A
#
# COMPACT_ATOMS: atom_id res chain seq x y z
N MET A 1 -35.36 49.88 -64.26
CA MET A 1 -35.56 48.42 -64.31
C MET A 1 -34.25 47.64 -64.30
N LEU A 2 -33.30 47.92 -65.20
CA LEU A 2 -31.98 47.25 -65.19
C LEU A 2 -31.13 47.52 -63.93
N GLN A 3 -31.16 48.74 -63.40
CA GLN A 3 -30.38 49.10 -62.20
C GLN A 3 -30.87 48.38 -60.94
N THR A 4 -32.19 48.41 -60.70
CA THR A 4 -32.85 47.72 -59.56
C THR A 4 -32.65 46.20 -59.56
N TRP A 5 -32.52 45.59 -60.74
CA TRP A 5 -32.20 44.15 -60.84
C TRP A 5 -30.74 43.88 -60.44
N LYS A 6 -29.82 44.72 -60.90
CA LYS A 6 -28.40 44.61 -60.56
C LYS A 6 -28.17 44.80 -59.06
N ASP A 7 -28.79 45.81 -58.47
CA ASP A 7 -28.71 46.07 -57.02
C ASP A 7 -29.28 44.88 -56.19
N SER A 8 -30.32 44.21 -56.68
CA SER A 8 -30.89 43.02 -56.03
C SER A 8 -29.98 41.80 -56.10
N VAL A 9 -29.31 41.59 -57.25
CA VAL A 9 -28.35 40.49 -57.45
C VAL A 9 -27.09 40.70 -56.61
N ASP A 10 -26.60 41.94 -56.53
CA ASP A 10 -25.44 42.29 -55.71
C ASP A 10 -25.76 42.08 -54.21
N THR A 11 -26.95 42.49 -53.76
CA THR A 11 -27.42 42.22 -52.39
C THR A 11 -27.52 40.73 -52.08
N MET A 12 -28.02 39.91 -53.02
CA MET A 12 -28.06 38.45 -52.85
C MET A 12 -26.66 37.82 -52.79
N ALA A 13 -25.71 38.36 -53.56
CA ALA A 13 -24.31 37.92 -53.51
C ALA A 13 -23.67 38.24 -52.14
N ASP A 14 -23.93 39.43 -51.60
CA ASP A 14 -23.46 39.82 -50.26
C ASP A 14 -24.05 38.93 -49.17
N ILE A 15 -25.36 38.65 -49.22
CA ILE A 15 -26.02 37.72 -48.29
C ILE A 15 -25.41 36.32 -48.39
N MET A 16 -25.17 35.79 -49.61
CA MET A 16 -24.55 34.48 -49.77
C MET A 16 -23.10 34.45 -49.25
N ASN A 17 -22.36 35.55 -49.40
CA ASN A 17 -21.00 35.67 -48.88
C ASN A 17 -20.99 35.71 -47.34
N GLU A 18 -21.89 36.47 -46.72
CA GLU A 18 -22.07 36.49 -45.26
C GLU A 18 -22.47 35.11 -44.70
N ILE A 19 -23.41 34.42 -45.37
CA ILE A 19 -23.81 33.05 -44.99
C ILE A 19 -22.62 32.09 -45.11
N SER A 20 -21.84 32.19 -46.19
CA SER A 20 -20.67 31.33 -46.40
C SER A 20 -19.61 31.58 -45.32
N GLN A 21 -19.28 32.83 -45.02
CA GLN A 21 -18.32 33.20 -43.98
C GLN A 21 -18.79 32.76 -42.59
N THR A 22 -20.08 32.97 -42.28
CA THR A 22 -20.69 32.54 -41.01
C THR A 22 -20.66 31.01 -40.88
N SER A 23 -20.95 30.29 -41.96
CA SER A 23 -20.90 28.82 -41.98
C SER A 23 -19.48 28.29 -41.75
N ALA A 24 -18.47 28.90 -42.37
CA ALA A 24 -17.07 28.54 -42.19
C ALA A 24 -16.57 28.83 -40.76
N ALA A 25 -16.95 30.00 -40.21
CA ALA A 25 -16.66 30.35 -38.82
C ALA A 25 -17.33 29.38 -37.84
N SER A 26 -18.59 28.99 -38.09
CA SER A 26 -19.30 28.02 -37.26
C SER A 26 -18.65 26.64 -37.29
N ALA A 27 -18.20 26.17 -38.46
CA ALA A 27 -17.51 24.89 -38.62
C ALA A 27 -16.17 24.86 -37.86
N GLN A 28 -15.41 25.97 -37.88
CA GLN A 28 -14.19 26.11 -37.08
C GLN A 28 -14.48 26.07 -35.57
N VAL A 29 -15.53 26.75 -35.11
CA VAL A 29 -15.94 26.72 -33.69
C VAL A 29 -16.32 25.31 -33.24
N PHE A 30 -17.05 24.54 -34.06
CA PHE A 30 -17.39 23.15 -33.75
C PHE A 30 -16.17 22.22 -33.73
N GLU A 31 -15.22 22.42 -34.65
CA GLU A 31 -13.96 21.66 -34.67
C GLU A 31 -13.10 21.98 -33.45
N ASP A 32 -12.98 23.25 -33.07
CA ASP A 32 -12.31 23.68 -31.85
C ASP A 32 -12.98 23.09 -30.60
N MET A 33 -14.31 23.06 -30.55
CA MET A 33 -15.06 22.38 -29.48
C MET A 33 -14.72 20.90 -29.41
N ARG A 34 -14.70 20.19 -30.56
CA ARG A 34 -14.38 18.77 -30.64
C ARG A 34 -12.97 18.50 -30.11
N ILE A 35 -11.98 19.26 -30.58
CA ILE A 35 -10.58 19.14 -30.15
C ILE A 35 -10.44 19.41 -28.64
N LYS A 36 -11.09 20.45 -28.11
CA LYS A 36 -11.07 20.76 -26.67
C LYS A 36 -11.75 19.66 -25.85
N ARG A 37 -12.87 19.10 -26.32
CA ARG A 37 -13.56 17.96 -25.68
C ARG A 37 -12.68 16.71 -25.65
N GLU A 38 -12.04 16.36 -26.75
CA GLU A 38 -11.11 15.22 -26.82
C GLU A 38 -9.91 15.39 -25.86
N ARG A 39 -9.36 16.61 -25.77
CA ARG A 39 -8.32 16.94 -24.79
C ARG A 39 -8.80 16.83 -23.35
N LEU A 40 -10.02 17.27 -23.05
CA LEU A 40 -10.65 17.08 -21.73
C LEU A 40 -10.82 15.60 -21.39
N ILE A 41 -11.23 14.78 -22.37
CA ILE A 41 -11.33 13.32 -22.21
C ILE A 41 -9.96 12.70 -21.89
N GLY A 42 -8.91 13.10 -22.61
CA GLY A 42 -7.55 12.63 -22.31
C GLY A 42 -7.07 13.04 -20.91
N HIS A 43 -7.32 14.29 -20.51
CA HIS A 43 -6.91 14.79 -19.19
C HIS A 43 -7.66 14.10 -18.04
N LYS A 44 -8.97 13.86 -18.15
CA LYS A 44 -9.74 13.17 -17.09
C LYS A 44 -9.27 11.73 -16.89
N GLU A 45 -8.96 11.01 -17.98
CA GLU A 45 -8.42 9.65 -17.89
C GLU A 45 -7.02 9.61 -17.29
N ASN A 46 -6.17 10.58 -17.65
CA ASN A 46 -4.81 10.67 -17.12
C ASN A 46 -4.79 11.02 -15.62
N LEU A 47 -5.71 11.90 -15.17
CA LEU A 47 -5.88 12.23 -13.76
C LEU A 47 -6.24 10.97 -12.94
N ILE A 48 -7.21 10.17 -13.42
CA ILE A 48 -7.61 8.92 -12.77
C ILE A 48 -6.43 7.95 -12.71
N LYS A 49 -5.66 7.80 -13.80
CA LYS A 49 -4.48 6.92 -13.83
C LYS A 49 -3.42 7.37 -12.81
N LYS A 50 -3.08 8.66 -12.77
CA LYS A 50 -2.06 9.19 -11.85
C LYS A 50 -2.48 9.09 -10.39
N GLN A 51 -3.76 9.32 -10.07
CA GLN A 51 -4.27 9.11 -8.71
C GLN A 51 -4.23 7.64 -8.29
N LYS A 52 -4.47 6.69 -9.21
CA LYS A 52 -4.28 5.25 -8.92
C LYS A 52 -2.82 4.91 -8.65
N SER A 53 -1.88 5.46 -9.42
CA SER A 53 -0.44 5.29 -9.17
C SER A 53 -0.02 5.85 -7.82
N LEU A 54 -0.50 7.05 -7.45
CA LEU A 54 -0.27 7.65 -6.14
C LEU A 54 -0.82 6.75 -5.02
N LEU A 55 -2.02 6.20 -5.19
CA LEU A 55 -2.64 5.33 -4.20
C LEU A 55 -1.86 4.02 -4.00
N ASN A 56 -1.31 3.45 -5.07
CA ASN A 56 -0.40 2.31 -4.96
C ASN A 56 0.89 2.68 -4.23
N ALA A 57 1.50 3.83 -4.54
CA ALA A 57 2.70 4.30 -3.85
C ALA A 57 2.46 4.51 -2.35
N ILE A 58 1.31 5.07 -1.96
CA ILE A 58 0.90 5.22 -0.55
C ILE A 58 0.77 3.86 0.13
N LYS A 59 0.08 2.89 -0.50
CA LYS A 59 -0.04 1.53 0.06
C LYS A 59 1.31 0.86 0.28
N THR A 60 2.21 0.96 -0.70
CA THR A 60 3.56 0.40 -0.56
C THR A 60 4.34 1.10 0.55
N LEU A 61 4.24 2.43 0.65
CA LEU A 61 4.89 3.19 1.72
C LEU A 61 4.38 2.80 3.11
N ASP A 62 3.07 2.55 3.27
CA ASP A 62 2.50 2.10 4.54
C ASP A 62 3.00 0.70 4.93
N ILE A 63 3.09 -0.23 3.97
CA ILE A 63 3.69 -1.57 4.20
C ILE A 63 5.14 -1.43 4.65
N GLU A 64 5.94 -0.61 3.99
CA GLU A 64 7.35 -0.42 4.36
C GLU A 64 7.51 0.31 5.71
N LYS A 65 6.60 1.23 6.07
CA LYS A 65 6.57 1.84 7.41
C LYS A 65 6.25 0.82 8.50
N ASP A 66 5.31 -0.09 8.26
CA ASP A 66 5.01 -1.17 9.21
C ASP A 66 6.20 -2.15 9.33
N ARG A 67 6.87 -2.47 8.23
CA ARG A 67 8.12 -3.25 8.23
C ARG A 67 9.22 -2.54 9.01
N LEU A 68 9.42 -1.23 8.81
CA LEU A 68 10.39 -0.43 9.55
C LEU A 68 10.10 -0.43 11.05
N LYS A 69 8.82 -0.30 11.43
CA LYS A 69 8.38 -0.35 12.82
C LYS A 69 8.71 -1.71 13.47
N ASN A 70 8.49 -2.81 12.74
CA ASN A 70 8.82 -4.15 13.22
C ASN A 70 10.33 -4.35 13.30
N ALA A 71 11.09 -4.00 12.26
CA ALA A 71 12.55 -4.08 12.27
C ALA A 71 13.19 -3.24 13.40
N THR A 72 12.62 -2.06 13.69
CA THR A 72 13.06 -1.21 14.82
C THR A 72 12.79 -1.88 16.16
N LYS A 73 11.63 -2.54 16.33
CA LYS A 73 11.33 -3.31 17.54
C LYS A 73 12.30 -4.48 17.70
N ASP A 74 12.60 -5.20 16.62
CA ASP A 74 13.54 -6.33 16.64
C ASP A 74 14.96 -5.86 16.98
N GLN A 75 15.41 -4.74 16.40
CA GLN A 75 16.67 -4.10 16.74
C GLN A 75 16.72 -3.72 18.23
N GLN A 76 15.64 -3.16 18.77
CA GLN A 76 15.56 -2.76 20.18
C GLN A 76 15.53 -3.97 21.12
N ALA A 77 14.82 -5.04 20.74
CA ALA A 77 14.78 -6.31 21.48
C ALA A 77 16.17 -6.97 21.53
N ASN A 78 16.87 -7.02 20.40
CA ASN A 78 18.24 -7.54 20.33
C ASN A 78 19.22 -6.67 21.13
N ARG A 79 19.07 -5.34 21.10
CA ARG A 79 19.87 -4.41 21.92
C ARG A 79 19.67 -4.63 23.42
N ASN A 80 18.46 -4.99 23.86
CA ASN A 80 18.17 -5.32 25.25
C ASN A 80 18.72 -6.70 25.64
N PHE A 81 18.70 -7.68 24.74
CA PHE A 81 19.25 -9.00 24.98
C PHE A 81 20.77 -8.97 25.14
N VAL A 82 21.49 -8.13 24.38
CA VAL A 82 22.93 -7.88 24.56
C VAL A 82 23.27 -7.38 25.98
N LYS A 83 22.29 -6.81 26.72
CA LYS A 83 22.48 -6.33 28.10
C LYS A 83 22.19 -7.38 29.19
N GLN A 84 21.55 -8.51 28.89
CA GLN A 84 21.22 -9.55 29.88
C GLN A 84 22.19 -10.73 29.75
N THR A 85 22.98 -10.99 30.80
CA THR A 85 24.11 -11.95 30.76
C THR A 85 23.78 -13.27 31.46
N ALA A 86 24.22 -14.37 30.81
CA ALA A 86 24.30 -15.77 31.26
C ALA A 86 22.97 -16.42 31.71
N ILE A 87 22.41 -17.26 30.82
CA ILE A 87 21.25 -18.10 31.10
C ILE A 87 21.63 -19.55 30.82
N PRO A 88 21.49 -20.48 31.78
CA PRO A 88 21.59 -21.90 31.49
C PRO A 88 20.49 -22.27 30.50
N TYR A 89 20.86 -22.90 29.37
CA TYR A 89 19.89 -23.37 28.39
C TYR A 89 19.82 -24.90 28.42
N ILE A 90 18.62 -25.43 28.25
CA ILE A 90 18.37 -26.87 28.18
C ILE A 90 18.31 -27.24 26.70
N GLU A 91 19.18 -28.14 26.27
CA GLU A 91 19.18 -28.72 24.93
C GLU A 91 18.70 -30.16 25.00
N LEU A 92 17.90 -30.60 24.02
CA LEU A 92 17.51 -32.00 23.91
C LEU A 92 18.57 -32.74 23.10
N GLU A 93 19.29 -33.66 23.75
CA GLU A 93 20.32 -34.46 23.10
C GLU A 93 19.82 -35.89 22.90
N LYS A 94 19.96 -36.38 21.67
CA LYS A 94 19.64 -37.76 21.31
C LYS A 94 20.71 -38.72 21.83
N LYS A 95 20.29 -39.75 22.56
CA LYS A 95 21.14 -40.82 23.09
C LYS A 95 20.90 -42.13 22.35
N SER A 96 21.84 -43.06 22.47
CA SER A 96 21.73 -44.43 21.92
C SER A 96 20.76 -45.32 22.72
N TYR A 97 20.33 -44.87 23.89
CA TYR A 97 19.38 -45.52 24.79
C TYR A 97 18.21 -44.59 25.09
N TYR A 98 17.07 -45.15 25.47
CA TYR A 98 15.92 -44.38 25.92
C TYR A 98 15.92 -44.21 27.45
N SER A 99 15.37 -43.09 27.88
CA SER A 99 15.22 -42.72 29.29
C SER A 99 13.76 -42.47 29.60
N THR A 100 13.35 -42.71 30.84
CA THR A 100 12.04 -42.34 31.34
C THR A 100 12.05 -40.86 31.70
N ILE A 101 11.33 -40.04 30.95
CA ILE A 101 11.18 -38.60 31.21
C ILE A 101 9.82 -38.33 31.86
N CYS A 102 9.79 -37.37 32.78
CA CYS A 102 8.58 -36.89 33.43
C CYS A 102 8.11 -35.58 32.80
N THR A 103 6.83 -35.52 32.45
CA THR A 103 6.17 -34.37 31.83
C THR A 103 5.38 -33.52 32.84
N HIS A 104 5.38 -33.90 34.13
CA HIS A 104 4.65 -33.17 35.18
C HIS A 104 5.30 -31.85 35.58
N HIS A 105 6.62 -31.78 35.51
CA HIS A 105 7.38 -30.61 35.95
C HIS A 105 7.41 -29.56 34.84
N ASP A 106 7.51 -28.28 35.21
CA ASP A 106 7.64 -27.14 34.27
C ASP A 106 8.83 -27.28 33.31
N THR A 107 9.81 -28.11 33.68
CA THR A 107 10.93 -28.53 32.84
C THR A 107 10.92 -30.04 32.68
N VAL A 108 11.14 -30.54 31.45
CA VAL A 108 11.32 -31.98 31.19
C VAL A 108 12.41 -32.52 32.13
N ARG A 109 12.08 -33.54 32.94
CA ARG A 109 13.01 -34.11 33.92
C ARG A 109 13.23 -35.58 33.63
N VAL A 110 14.48 -36.02 33.60
CA VAL A 110 14.78 -37.45 33.49
C VAL A 110 14.57 -38.10 34.85
N CYS A 111 13.61 -39.02 34.94
CA CYS A 111 13.35 -39.79 36.16
C CYS A 111 14.23 -41.04 36.22
N ARG A 112 14.53 -41.64 35.07
CA ARG A 112 15.44 -42.79 34.95
C ARG A 112 16.16 -42.78 33.61
N GLU A 113 17.48 -42.70 33.63
CA GLU A 113 18.29 -42.93 32.44
C GLU A 113 18.42 -44.42 32.13
N ASN A 114 18.57 -44.74 30.84
CA ASN A 114 18.75 -46.09 30.33
C ASN A 114 17.75 -47.08 30.95
N CYS A 115 16.46 -46.81 30.74
CA CYS A 115 15.42 -47.60 31.38
C CYS A 115 15.43 -49.03 30.85
N GLY A 116 15.49 -50.01 31.76
CA GLY A 116 15.46 -51.44 31.42
C GLY A 116 14.05 -52.01 31.20
N LEU A 117 13.01 -51.18 31.22
CA LEU A 117 11.64 -51.59 30.89
C LEU A 117 11.44 -51.52 29.37
N SER A 118 10.55 -52.32 28.80
CA SER A 118 10.27 -52.25 27.36
C SER A 118 9.89 -50.84 26.92
N TYR A 119 10.43 -50.38 25.79
CA TYR A 119 10.15 -49.04 25.28
C TYR A 119 8.65 -48.78 25.14
N GLU A 120 8.21 -47.62 25.62
CA GLU A 120 6.81 -47.20 25.69
C GLU A 120 6.79 -45.67 25.52
N PRO A 121 6.52 -45.17 24.30
CA PRO A 121 6.53 -43.73 24.01
C PRO A 121 5.28 -43.01 24.55
N SER A 122 4.28 -43.76 25.05
CA SER A 122 3.02 -43.20 25.53
C SER A 122 2.89 -43.21 27.06
N LEU A 123 2.01 -42.36 27.59
CA LEU A 123 1.74 -42.27 29.03
C LEU A 123 0.98 -43.52 29.48
N ASN A 124 1.67 -44.46 30.15
CA ASN A 124 1.08 -45.74 30.56
C ASN A 124 1.18 -45.96 32.08
N LEU A 125 0.01 -45.96 32.74
CA LEU A 125 -0.15 -46.10 34.19
C LEU A 125 0.41 -47.43 34.74
N ALA A 126 0.34 -48.52 33.97
CA ALA A 126 0.78 -49.84 34.43
C ALA A 126 2.29 -50.04 34.27
N HIS A 127 2.95 -49.18 33.49
CA HIS A 127 4.32 -49.37 33.06
C HIS A 127 5.35 -48.71 34.00
N PHE A 128 5.00 -47.59 34.65
CA PHE A 128 5.95 -46.75 35.41
C PHE A 128 5.65 -46.74 36.92
N GLY A 129 6.02 -47.81 37.63
CA GLY A 129 5.59 -48.03 39.03
C GLY A 129 6.44 -47.42 40.17
N HIS A 130 7.49 -46.63 39.91
CA HIS A 130 8.53 -46.34 40.92
C HIS A 130 8.97 -44.85 41.05
N CYS A 131 8.17 -43.90 40.58
CA CYS A 131 8.47 -42.47 40.75
C CYS A 131 7.51 -41.81 41.76
N ARG A 132 7.95 -40.75 42.45
CA ARG A 132 7.09 -39.90 43.30
C ARG A 132 6.10 -39.03 42.50
N CYS A 133 6.15 -39.07 41.16
CA CYS A 133 5.21 -38.38 40.27
C CYS A 133 4.13 -39.36 39.81
N GLY A 134 2.97 -38.86 39.34
CA GLY A 134 1.88 -39.69 38.87
C GLY A 134 2.33 -40.66 37.76
N MET A 135 1.85 -41.91 37.79
CA MET A 135 2.27 -42.95 36.84
C MET A 135 1.93 -42.57 35.38
N ASN A 136 0.91 -41.73 35.17
CA ASN A 136 0.51 -41.17 33.88
C ASN A 136 1.33 -39.94 33.43
N GLN A 137 2.47 -39.66 34.06
CA GLN A 137 3.28 -38.47 33.77
C GLN A 137 4.67 -38.83 33.25
N HIS A 138 4.87 -40.08 32.82
CA HIS A 138 6.15 -40.57 32.33
C HIS A 138 6.03 -41.19 30.95
N LEU A 139 7.06 -40.99 30.12
CA LEU A 139 7.20 -41.64 28.81
C LEU A 139 8.66 -41.99 28.55
N HIS A 140 8.91 -42.94 27.65
CA HIS A 140 10.26 -43.23 27.16
C HIS A 140 10.63 -42.30 26.00
N SER A 141 11.80 -41.68 26.08
CA SER A 141 12.36 -40.82 25.04
C SER A 141 13.84 -41.14 24.81
N TYR A 142 14.27 -41.13 23.55
CA TYR A 142 15.69 -41.17 23.18
C TYR A 142 16.36 -39.80 23.28
N GLU A 143 15.58 -38.75 23.49
CA GLU A 143 16.08 -37.39 23.67
C GLU A 143 15.94 -37.00 25.13
N ILE A 144 17.07 -36.64 25.75
CA ILE A 144 17.11 -36.20 27.14
C ILE A 144 17.53 -34.72 27.23
N PRO A 145 16.95 -33.95 28.15
CA PRO A 145 17.38 -32.59 28.44
C PRO A 145 18.77 -32.61 29.08
N VAL A 146 19.74 -31.95 28.45
CA VAL A 146 21.10 -31.76 28.97
C VAL A 146 21.33 -30.28 29.21
N SER A 147 21.82 -29.96 30.41
CA SER A 147 22.26 -28.60 30.72
C SER A 147 23.63 -28.37 30.08
N ARG A 148 23.69 -27.47 29.10
CA ARG A 148 24.93 -27.04 28.48
C ARG A 148 25.19 -25.57 28.81
N ASN A 149 26.46 -25.23 28.94
CA ASN A 149 26.91 -23.86 29.09
C ASN A 149 27.40 -23.38 27.71
N LYS A 150 26.68 -22.45 27.08
CA LYS A 150 27.27 -21.63 26.02
C LYS A 150 28.18 -20.61 26.68
N THR A 151 29.35 -20.36 26.10
CA THR A 151 30.26 -19.36 26.66
C THR A 151 29.68 -17.96 26.41
N ILE A 152 29.90 -17.04 27.34
CA ILE A 152 29.47 -15.63 27.19
C ILE A 152 29.96 -15.02 25.84
N PRO A 153 31.18 -15.30 25.36
CA PRO A 153 31.64 -14.85 24.05
C PRO A 153 30.77 -15.33 22.87
N GLU A 154 30.40 -16.61 22.81
CA GLU A 154 29.57 -17.17 21.73
C GLU A 154 28.15 -16.55 21.72
N ILE A 155 27.57 -16.32 22.91
CA ILE A 155 26.27 -15.65 23.03
C ILE A 155 26.37 -14.19 22.58
N ILE A 156 27.45 -13.49 22.95
CA ILE A 156 27.68 -12.11 22.53
C ILE A 156 27.88 -12.04 21.01
N GLU A 157 28.60 -12.99 20.42
CA GLU A 157 28.84 -13.05 18.97
C GLU A 157 27.55 -13.32 18.19
N ASP A 158 26.77 -14.34 18.58
CA ASP A 158 25.46 -14.65 17.99
C ASP A 158 24.52 -13.43 18.04
N LYS A 159 24.55 -12.68 19.16
CA LYS A 159 23.66 -11.53 19.38
C LYS A 159 24.17 -10.26 18.70
N LYS A 160 25.47 -10.09 18.58
CA LYS A 160 26.07 -9.03 17.78
C LYS A 160 25.72 -9.23 16.30
N ALA A 161 25.85 -10.46 15.78
CA ALA A 161 25.44 -10.80 14.42
C ALA A 161 23.94 -10.52 14.19
N ALA A 162 23.06 -10.89 15.14
CA ALA A 162 21.63 -10.59 15.05
C ALA A 162 21.31 -9.09 15.12
N LEU A 163 22.07 -8.32 15.91
CA LEU A 163 21.93 -6.86 15.98
C LEU A 163 22.44 -6.18 14.71
N ASP A 164 23.54 -6.65 14.14
CA ASP A 164 24.12 -6.14 12.89
C ASP A 164 23.16 -6.38 11.73
N LEU A 165 22.61 -7.60 11.61
CA LEU A 165 21.55 -7.93 10.63
C LEU A 165 20.29 -7.06 10.80
N ALA A 166 19.83 -6.86 12.03
CA ALA A 166 18.67 -6.01 12.30
C ALA A 166 18.96 -4.53 11.94
N THR A 167 20.18 -4.06 12.18
CA THR A 167 20.62 -2.70 11.86
C THR A 167 20.72 -2.50 10.35
N GLU A 168 21.26 -3.48 9.62
CA GLU A 168 21.31 -3.46 8.16
C GLU A 168 19.90 -3.46 7.55
N ALA A 169 18.99 -4.28 8.09
CA ALA A 169 17.59 -4.30 7.68
C ALA A 169 16.90 -2.93 7.91
N VAL A 170 17.10 -2.30 9.07
CA VAL A 170 16.56 -0.96 9.37
C VAL A 170 17.09 0.07 8.37
N ASN A 171 18.39 0.09 8.10
CA ASN A 171 18.99 1.04 7.16
C ASN A 171 18.46 0.85 5.73
N SER A 172 18.34 -0.40 5.28
CA SER A 172 17.81 -0.75 3.97
C SER A 172 16.34 -0.31 3.81
N ILE A 173 15.49 -0.67 4.78
CA ILE A 173 14.06 -0.32 4.76
C ILE A 173 13.88 1.19 4.88
N SER A 174 14.66 1.88 5.72
CA SER A 174 14.62 3.35 5.84
C SER A 174 14.93 4.02 4.50
N THR A 175 15.99 3.57 3.81
CA THR A 175 16.35 4.09 2.48
C THR A 175 15.22 3.89 1.47
N GLN A 176 14.53 2.75 1.54
CA GLN A 176 13.39 2.47 0.68
C GLN A 176 12.18 3.35 1.00
N VAL A 177 11.90 3.59 2.28
CA VAL A 177 10.86 4.54 2.75
C VAL A 177 11.14 5.95 2.22
N ASP A 178 12.38 6.44 2.29
CA ASP A 178 12.76 7.76 1.79
C ASP A 178 12.56 7.90 0.28
N ARG A 179 12.98 6.87 -0.48
CA ARG A 179 12.75 6.80 -1.93
C ARG A 179 11.27 6.80 -2.28
N LEU A 180 10.48 5.99 -1.59
CA LEU A 180 9.03 5.90 -1.82
C LEU A 180 8.30 7.19 -1.40
N SER A 181 8.73 7.85 -0.33
CA SER A 181 8.19 9.15 0.06
C SER A 181 8.47 10.20 -1.01
N SER A 182 9.69 10.24 -1.53
CA SER A 182 10.07 11.15 -2.62
C SER A 182 9.27 10.88 -3.89
N ALA A 183 9.07 9.62 -4.26
CA ALA A 183 8.23 9.23 -5.38
C ALA A 183 6.75 9.62 -5.16
N ARG A 184 6.23 9.48 -3.94
CA ARG A 184 4.89 9.90 -3.56
C ARG A 184 4.73 11.42 -3.70
N ASP A 185 5.71 12.21 -3.27
CA ASP A 185 5.70 13.66 -3.43
C ASP A 185 5.71 14.07 -4.91
N GLN A 186 6.49 13.37 -5.74
CA GLN A 186 6.47 13.59 -7.19
C GLN A 186 5.12 13.23 -7.82
N TYR A 187 4.52 12.08 -7.46
CA TYR A 187 3.19 11.72 -7.95
C TYR A 187 2.11 12.70 -7.50
N GLN A 188 2.23 13.25 -6.29
CA GLN A 188 1.32 14.28 -5.80
C GLN A 188 1.45 15.56 -6.64
N LYS A 189 2.67 15.96 -6.97
CA LYS A 189 2.92 17.11 -7.86
C LYS A 189 2.32 16.87 -9.25
N ASP A 190 2.56 15.71 -9.84
CA ASP A 190 1.98 15.31 -11.13
C ASP A 190 0.45 15.35 -11.14
N VAL A 191 -0.20 14.89 -10.06
CA VAL A 191 -1.67 14.96 -9.91
C VAL A 191 -2.13 16.42 -9.85
N ASN A 192 -1.43 17.26 -9.09
CA ASN A 192 -1.74 18.69 -9.00
C ASN A 192 -1.59 19.39 -10.35
N ASP A 193 -0.50 19.13 -11.09
CA ASP A 193 -0.25 19.73 -12.41
C ASP A 193 -1.34 19.32 -13.41
N VAL A 194 -1.75 18.04 -13.42
CA VAL A 194 -2.84 17.56 -14.29
C VAL A 194 -4.20 18.13 -13.88
N ARG A 195 -4.46 18.25 -12.57
CA ARG A 195 -5.67 18.90 -12.04
C ARG A 195 -5.73 20.36 -12.48
N ASP A 196 -4.66 21.12 -12.31
CA ASP A 196 -4.63 22.55 -12.63
C ASP A 196 -4.76 22.77 -14.14
N GLY A 197 -4.12 21.92 -14.96
CA GLY A 197 -4.32 21.89 -16.40
C GLY A 197 -5.76 21.56 -16.81
N LEU A 198 -6.43 20.62 -16.12
CA LEU A 198 -7.84 20.30 -16.34
C LEU A 198 -8.73 21.50 -16.02
N LEU A 199 -8.51 22.17 -14.88
CA LEU A 199 -9.27 23.37 -14.49
C LEU A 199 -9.08 24.52 -15.49
N ALA A 200 -7.87 24.71 -16.01
CA ALA A 200 -7.60 25.71 -17.05
C ALA A 200 -8.38 25.41 -18.34
N ARG A 201 -8.36 24.16 -18.82
CA ARG A 201 -9.10 23.75 -20.03
C ARG A 201 -10.61 23.85 -19.86
N ILE A 202 -11.12 23.56 -18.67
CA ILE A 202 -12.53 23.78 -18.34
C ILE A 202 -12.92 25.25 -18.53
N ARG A 203 -12.07 26.19 -18.07
CA ARG A 203 -12.29 27.63 -18.28
C ARG A 203 -12.24 28.01 -19.76
N GLU A 204 -11.27 27.48 -20.51
CA GLU A 204 -11.15 27.70 -21.97
C GLU A 204 -12.34 27.14 -22.75
N SER A 205 -12.97 26.05 -22.28
CA SER A 205 -14.16 25.46 -22.88
C SER A 205 -15.42 26.27 -22.58
N LYS A 206 -15.56 26.89 -21.39
CA LYS A 206 -16.68 27.82 -21.11
C LYS A 206 -16.66 29.02 -22.06
N GLN A 207 -15.49 29.54 -22.43
CA GLN A 207 -15.37 30.68 -23.34
C GLN A 207 -15.92 30.41 -24.76
N ILE A 208 -15.94 29.15 -25.19
CA ILE A 208 -16.46 28.75 -26.52
C ILE A 208 -17.93 28.32 -26.44
N CYS A 209 -18.45 28.00 -25.25
CA CYS A 209 -19.75 27.36 -25.13
C CYS A 209 -20.60 27.93 -23.99
N THR A 210 -21.61 28.72 -24.35
CA THR A 210 -22.82 28.94 -23.53
C THR A 210 -23.76 27.73 -23.54
N HIS A 211 -23.61 26.77 -24.46
CA HIS A 211 -24.51 25.62 -24.62
C HIS A 211 -23.89 24.22 -24.42
N PHE A 212 -22.61 24.12 -24.05
CA PHE A 212 -21.99 22.84 -23.70
C PHE A 212 -22.29 22.53 -22.23
N ASN A 213 -23.02 21.45 -21.97
CA ASN A 213 -23.37 21.04 -20.61
C ASN A 213 -22.18 20.41 -19.88
N LEU A 214 -21.21 21.26 -19.55
CA LEU A 214 -19.96 20.90 -18.88
C LEU A 214 -20.21 20.18 -17.54
N ALA A 215 -21.33 20.48 -16.87
CA ALA A 215 -21.73 19.81 -15.65
C ALA A 215 -22.05 18.32 -15.86
N GLU A 216 -22.68 17.97 -16.97
CA GLU A 216 -23.04 16.60 -17.32
C GLU A 216 -21.80 15.78 -17.73
N GLU A 217 -20.89 16.38 -18.49
CA GLU A 217 -19.61 15.74 -18.87
C GLU A 217 -18.70 15.44 -17.68
N MET A 218 -18.76 16.28 -16.63
CA MET A 218 -17.95 16.12 -15.43
C MET A 218 -18.63 15.29 -14.34
N ALA A 219 -19.94 15.06 -14.42
CA ALA A 219 -20.69 14.26 -13.43
C ALA A 219 -20.14 12.84 -13.30
N SER A 220 -19.77 12.20 -14.41
CA SER A 220 -19.14 10.87 -14.39
C SER A 220 -17.78 10.89 -13.68
N THR A 221 -16.97 11.92 -13.91
CA THR A 221 -15.66 12.09 -13.27
C THR A 221 -15.80 12.31 -11.77
N ILE A 222 -16.73 13.19 -11.35
CA ILE A 222 -17.06 13.44 -9.93
C ILE A 222 -17.52 12.14 -9.27
N GLY A 223 -18.41 11.40 -9.93
CA GLY A 223 -18.91 10.10 -9.44
C GLY A 223 -17.78 9.10 -9.23
N LYS A 224 -16.86 8.97 -10.19
CA LYS A 224 -15.70 8.08 -10.09
C LYS A 224 -14.76 8.51 -8.96
N LEU A 225 -14.44 9.80 -8.83
CA LEU A 225 -13.62 10.32 -7.73
C LEU A 225 -14.23 9.99 -6.36
N ARG A 226 -15.54 10.20 -6.20
CA ARG A 226 -16.25 9.86 -4.95
C ARG A 226 -16.32 8.36 -4.70
N GLN A 227 -16.43 7.53 -5.74
CA GLN A 227 -16.39 6.08 -5.62
C GLN A 227 -15.01 5.59 -5.17
N GLU A 228 -13.94 6.10 -5.78
CA GLU A 228 -12.56 5.80 -5.41
C GLU A 228 -12.27 6.25 -3.96
N ALA A 229 -12.83 7.39 -3.52
CA ALA A 229 -12.77 7.83 -2.13
C ALA A 229 -13.46 6.84 -1.14
N LYS A 230 -14.53 6.15 -1.56
CA LYS A 230 -15.21 5.17 -0.69
C LYS A 230 -14.37 3.92 -0.48
N ILE A 231 -13.66 3.46 -1.52
CA ILE A 231 -12.87 2.22 -1.48
C ILE A 231 -11.42 2.43 -1.03
N ALA A 232 -10.92 3.67 -1.01
CA ALA A 232 -9.62 3.97 -0.43
C ALA A 232 -9.58 3.58 1.06
N SER A 233 -8.52 2.92 1.51
CA SER A 233 -8.32 2.61 2.94
C SER A 233 -7.63 3.75 3.68
N ASP A 234 -6.75 4.50 2.98
CA ASP A 234 -6.00 5.62 3.54
C ASP A 234 -6.86 6.91 3.67
N ARG A 235 -6.81 7.55 4.84
CA ARG A 235 -7.59 8.76 5.15
C ARG A 235 -7.16 9.97 4.33
N ASN A 236 -5.89 10.09 3.97
CA ASN A 236 -5.40 11.23 3.19
C ASN A 236 -5.82 11.10 1.72
N ALA A 237 -5.70 9.92 1.14
CA ALA A 237 -6.21 9.60 -0.19
C ALA A 237 -7.72 9.85 -0.29
N LYS A 238 -8.52 9.45 0.71
CA LYS A 238 -9.96 9.79 0.78
C LYS A 238 -10.20 11.30 0.68
N ARG A 239 -9.42 12.08 1.43
CA ARG A 239 -9.54 13.53 1.49
C ARG A 239 -9.17 14.16 0.14
N GLU A 240 -8.09 13.71 -0.47
CA GLU A 240 -7.63 14.14 -1.81
C GLU A 240 -8.71 13.95 -2.89
N PHE A 241 -9.30 12.75 -2.96
CA PHE A 241 -10.37 12.46 -3.93
C PHE A 241 -11.60 13.35 -3.71
N ASN A 242 -12.03 13.51 -2.46
CA ASN A 242 -13.19 14.35 -2.13
C ASN A 242 -12.90 15.84 -2.36
N ASN A 243 -11.71 16.32 -2.02
CA ASN A 243 -11.31 17.70 -2.27
C ASN A 243 -11.26 18.00 -3.77
N THR A 244 -10.73 17.08 -4.57
CA THR A 244 -10.68 17.21 -6.03
C THR A 244 -12.10 17.21 -6.63
N ALA A 245 -12.97 16.31 -6.18
CA ALA A 245 -14.37 16.29 -6.59
C ALA A 245 -15.09 17.60 -6.23
N GLY A 246 -14.92 18.09 -5.00
CA GLY A 246 -15.51 19.35 -4.53
C GLY A 246 -14.98 20.58 -5.27
N ALA A 247 -13.69 20.60 -5.61
CA ALA A 247 -13.11 21.69 -6.41
C ALA A 247 -13.72 21.74 -7.82
N ILE A 248 -13.92 20.58 -8.46
CA ILE A 248 -14.60 20.51 -9.77
C ILE A 248 -16.06 20.98 -9.64
N GLU A 249 -16.79 20.53 -8.62
CA GLU A 249 -18.18 20.96 -8.38
C GLU A 249 -18.29 22.47 -8.13
N ALA A 250 -17.42 23.04 -7.30
CA ALA A 250 -17.39 24.48 -7.02
C ALA A 250 -17.10 25.29 -8.28
N LEU A 251 -16.16 24.83 -9.10
CA LEU A 251 -15.85 25.47 -10.38
C LEU A 251 -17.06 25.41 -11.32
N LEU A 252 -17.73 24.26 -11.43
CA LEU A 252 -18.95 24.12 -12.26
C LEU A 252 -20.08 25.04 -11.79
N GLN A 253 -20.23 25.27 -10.49
CA GLN A 253 -21.22 26.21 -9.94
C GLN A 253 -20.90 27.67 -10.29
N GLN A 254 -19.62 28.06 -10.26
CA GLN A 254 -19.16 29.39 -10.71
C GLN A 254 -19.23 29.56 -12.23
N LEU A 255 -19.29 28.43 -12.95
CA LEU A 255 -19.32 28.38 -14.40
C LEU A 255 -20.74 28.26 -14.98
N ARG A 256 -21.78 28.13 -14.15
CA ARG A 256 -23.16 28.45 -14.54
C ARG A 256 -23.34 29.96 -14.78
#